data_AF-A0A2N0WX24-F1
#
_entry.id   AF-A0A2N0WX24-F1
#
_cell.length_a   1.000
_cell.length_b   1.000
_cell.length_c   1.000
_cell.angle_alpha   90.00
_cell.angle_beta   90.00
_cell.angle_gamma   90.00
#
_symmetry.space_group_name_H-M   'P 1'
#
loop_
_entity.id
_entity.type
_entity.pdbx_description
1 polymer ?
#
loop_
_entity_poly.entity_id
_entity_poly.type
_entity_poly.pdbx_seq_one_letter_code
_entity_poly.pdbx_strand_id
1 'polypeptide(L)'
;MANITKTELIQQLNLWGAEKISAEQLQDWMITHYDPPEVEIGIGETEWVVEAMNIIMNEYELAKLEKFKPEGYQYALAFLESDQDTFYQRKHAFVHDGFSD
;
A
#
# COMPACT_ATOMS: atom_id res chain seq x y z
N MET A 1 -12.63 -10.56 14.05
CA MET A 1 -12.41 -10.29 12.61
C MET A 1 -11.00 -9.76 12.47
N ALA A 2 -10.25 -10.26 11.49
CA ALA A 2 -8.94 -9.69 11.17
C ALA A 2 -9.17 -8.36 10.46
N ASN A 3 -8.45 -7.31 10.86
CA ASN A 3 -8.54 -5.99 10.26
C ASN A 3 -7.14 -5.45 10.06
N ILE A 4 -6.89 -4.81 8.92
CA ILE A 4 -5.67 -4.07 8.66
C ILE A 4 -5.95 -2.59 8.82
N THR A 5 -5.27 -1.99 9.79
CA THR A 5 -5.33 -0.55 10.04
C THR A 5 -4.36 0.20 9.13
N LYS A 6 -4.66 1.49 8.88
CA LYS A 6 -3.74 2.39 8.18
C LYS A 6 -2.36 2.41 8.85
N THR A 7 -2.31 2.36 10.18
CA THR A 7 -1.06 2.34 10.95
C THR A 7 -0.22 1.11 10.65
N GLU A 8 -0.82 -0.08 10.57
CA GLU A 8 -0.08 -1.32 10.26
C GLU A 8 0.50 -1.28 8.85
N LEU A 9 -0.27 -0.80 7.88
CA LEU A 9 0.22 -0.61 6.51
C LEU A 9 1.36 0.41 6.45
N ILE A 10 1.24 1.55 7.14
CA ILE A 10 2.31 2.56 7.25
C ILE A 10 3.56 1.96 7.88
N GLN A 11 3.43 1.12 8.92
CA GLN A 11 4.57 0.47 9.54
C GLN A 11 5.31 -0.44 8.55
N GLN A 12 4.58 -1.24 7.77
CA GLN A 12 5.20 -2.11 6.76
C GLN A 12 5.91 -1.33 5.65
N LEU A 13 5.26 -0.29 5.13
CA LEU A 13 5.87 0.58 4.11
C LEU A 13 7.13 1.28 4.64
N ASN A 14 7.14 1.70 5.90
CA ASN A 14 8.32 2.30 6.53
C ASN A 14 9.44 1.27 6.79
N LEU A 15 9.10 0.02 7.14
CA LEU A 15 10.10 -1.03 7.28
C LEU A 15 10.80 -1.29 5.94
N TRP A 16 10.03 -1.34 4.86
CA TRP A 16 10.58 -1.50 3.51
C TRP A 16 11.40 -0.28 3.07
N GLY A 17 10.87 0.93 3.23
CA GLY A 17 11.58 2.17 2.89
C GLY A 17 12.84 2.42 3.72
N ALA A 18 12.96 1.80 4.89
CA ALA A 18 14.15 1.80 5.73
C ALA A 18 15.09 0.61 5.47
N GLU A 19 14.85 -0.17 4.41
CA GLU A 19 15.61 -1.37 4.03
C GLU A 19 15.70 -2.44 5.13
N LYS A 20 14.73 -2.47 6.06
CA LYS A 20 14.67 -3.46 7.13
C LYS A 20 14.01 -4.77 6.71
N ILE A 21 13.23 -4.72 5.64
CA ILE A 21 12.61 -5.88 4.99
C ILE A 21 12.86 -5.82 3.48
N SER A 22 12.93 -6.97 2.83
CA SER A 22 13.03 -7.06 1.38
C SER A 22 11.69 -6.76 0.69
N ALA A 23 11.73 -6.53 -0.62
CA ALA A 23 10.52 -6.42 -1.44
C ALA A 23 9.66 -7.70 -1.36
N GLU A 24 10.29 -8.87 -1.29
CA GLU A 24 9.61 -10.16 -1.10
C GLU A 24 8.87 -10.21 0.24
N GLN A 25 9.52 -9.80 1.33
CA GLN A 25 8.87 -9.74 2.65
C GLN A 25 7.72 -8.73 2.71
N LEU A 26 7.82 -7.61 1.98
CA LEU A 26 6.71 -6.68 1.84
C LEU A 26 5.54 -7.34 1.09
N GLN A 27 5.81 -7.95 -0.07
CA GLN A 27 4.79 -8.60 -0.89
C GLN A 27 4.11 -9.76 -0.16
N ASP A 28 4.88 -10.62 0.51
CA ASP A 28 4.36 -11.72 1.32
C ASP A 28 3.39 -11.21 2.40
N TRP A 29 3.70 -10.06 3.01
CA TRP A 29 2.80 -9.44 3.98
C TRP A 29 1.50 -8.98 3.30
N MET A 30 1.56 -8.37 2.11
CA MET A 30 0.35 -7.98 1.36
C MET A 30 -0.49 -9.20 1.01
N ILE A 31 0.10 -10.26 0.45
CA ILE A 31 -0.62 -11.50 0.12
C ILE A 31 -1.29 -12.08 1.37
N THR A 32 -0.55 -12.19 2.48
CA THR A 32 -1.06 -12.78 3.73
C THR A 32 -2.26 -12.01 4.31
N HIS A 33 -2.30 -10.69 4.13
CA HIS A 33 -3.29 -9.84 4.79
C HIS A 33 -4.36 -9.26 3.84
N TYR A 34 -4.18 -9.35 2.52
CA TYR A 34 -5.12 -8.84 1.52
C TYR A 34 -5.87 -9.96 0.76
N ASP A 35 -5.20 -11.07 0.41
CA ASP A 35 -5.81 -12.19 -0.33
C ASP A 35 -6.99 -12.86 0.41
N PRO A 36 -6.99 -12.99 1.76
CA PRO A 36 -8.13 -13.58 2.45
C PRO A 36 -9.37 -12.66 2.39
N PRO A 37 -10.51 -13.10 1.84
CA PRO A 37 -11.72 -12.28 1.62
C PRO A 37 -12.44 -11.86 2.91
N GLU A 38 -11.96 -12.28 4.08
CA GLU A 38 -12.54 -12.01 5.40
C GLU A 38 -11.80 -10.90 6.17
N VAL A 39 -10.75 -10.31 5.60
CA VAL A 39 -9.99 -9.23 6.24
C VAL A 39 -10.65 -7.89 5.94
N GLU A 40 -11.05 -7.18 6.99
CA GLU A 40 -11.53 -5.81 6.85
C GLU A 40 -10.32 -4.86 6.69
N ILE A 41 -10.44 -3.84 5.83
CA ILE A 41 -9.36 -2.89 5.56
C ILE A 41 -9.80 -1.49 5.97
N GLY A 42 -9.00 -0.83 6.81
CA GLY A 42 -9.14 0.58 7.12
C GLY A 42 -10.39 0.94 7.93
N ILE A 43 -10.84 0.07 8.84
CA ILE A 43 -12.00 0.37 9.71
C ILE A 43 -11.79 1.72 10.43
N GLY A 44 -12.76 2.62 10.26
CA GLY A 44 -12.77 3.95 10.88
C GLY A 44 -12.08 5.04 10.05
N GLU A 45 -11.47 4.68 8.92
CA GLU A 45 -10.90 5.63 7.96
C GLU A 45 -11.97 6.17 7.00
N THR A 46 -11.65 7.26 6.30
CA THR A 46 -12.52 7.78 5.23
C THR A 46 -12.50 6.86 4.01
N GLU A 47 -13.55 6.93 3.17
CA GLU A 47 -13.63 6.13 1.93
C GLU A 47 -12.39 6.28 1.03
N TRP A 48 -11.81 7.48 0.96
CA TRP A 48 -10.61 7.79 0.18
C TRP A 48 -9.37 7.06 0.71
N VAL A 49 -9.24 7.01 2.04
CA VAL A 49 -8.12 6.32 2.69
C VAL A 49 -8.31 4.81 2.60
N VAL A 50 -9.52 4.29 2.82
CA VAL A 50 -9.83 2.87 2.66
C VAL A 50 -9.52 2.42 1.23
N GLU A 51 -9.98 3.15 0.22
CA GLU A 51 -9.69 2.84 -1.19
C GLU A 51 -8.19 2.92 -1.49
N ALA A 52 -7.48 3.92 -0.96
CA ALA A 52 -6.03 4.02 -1.12
C ALA A 52 -5.30 2.81 -0.51
N MET A 53 -5.71 2.36 0.69
CA MET A 53 -5.17 1.15 1.32
C MET A 53 -5.40 -0.08 0.44
N ASN A 54 -6.61 -0.29 -0.07
CA ASN A 54 -6.93 -1.42 -0.94
C ASN A 54 -6.06 -1.41 -2.21
N ILE A 55 -5.95 -0.27 -2.87
CA ILE A 55 -5.11 -0.14 -4.09
C ILE A 55 -3.64 -0.42 -3.76
N ILE A 56 -3.09 0.15 -2.69
CA ILE A 56 -1.69 -0.07 -2.31
C ILE A 56 -1.42 -1.56 -2.06
N MET A 57 -2.27 -2.21 -1.27
CA MET A 57 -2.10 -3.61 -0.94
C MET A 57 -2.21 -4.50 -2.19
N ASN A 58 -3.20 -4.25 -3.05
CA ASN A 58 -3.40 -4.96 -4.31
C ASN A 58 -2.23 -4.80 -5.30
N GLU A 59 -1.70 -3.59 -5.48
CA GLU A 59 -0.59 -3.37 -6.42
C GLU A 59 0.68 -4.11 -5.96
N TYR A 60 1.02 -4.05 -4.66
CA TYR A 60 2.17 -4.78 -4.13
C TYR A 60 1.94 -6.30 -4.07
N GLU A 61 0.70 -6.76 -3.91
CA GLU A 61 0.36 -8.18 -4.01
C GLU A 61 0.61 -8.72 -5.43
N LEU A 62 0.16 -8.01 -6.48
CA LEU A 62 0.15 -8.50 -7.86
C LEU A 62 1.42 -8.18 -8.67
N ALA A 63 2.12 -7.10 -8.34
CA ALA A 63 3.27 -6.66 -9.12
C ALA A 63 4.44 -7.66 -9.01
N LYS A 64 5.23 -7.79 -10.08
CA LYS A 64 6.49 -8.54 -10.00
C LYS A 64 7.49 -7.77 -9.15
N LEU A 65 8.25 -8.48 -8.29
CA LEU A 65 9.25 -7.86 -7.40
C LEU A 65 10.24 -6.94 -8.13
N GLU A 66 10.66 -7.31 -9.34
CA GLU A 66 11.57 -6.51 -10.19
C GLU A 66 11.01 -5.14 -10.58
N LYS A 67 9.69 -4.93 -10.45
CA LYS A 67 9.03 -3.65 -10.71
C LYS A 67 9.02 -2.70 -9.53
N PHE A 68 9.33 -3.17 -8.32
CA PHE A 68 9.24 -2.34 -7.13
C PHE A 68 10.37 -1.31 -7.17
N LYS A 69 10.03 -0.03 -7.18
CA LYS A 69 11.03 1.03 -7.02
C LYS A 69 11.25 1.28 -5.53
N PRO A 70 12.50 1.44 -5.05
CA PRO A 70 12.77 1.77 -3.66
C PRO A 70 12.05 3.02 -3.17
N GLU A 71 11.80 4.00 -4.04
CA GLU A 71 11.07 5.23 -3.71
C GLU A 71 9.54 5.03 -3.65
N GLY A 72 9.04 3.85 -4.08
CA GLY A 72 7.62 3.48 -4.12
C GLY A 72 6.89 3.64 -2.79
N TYR A 73 7.59 3.43 -1.67
CA TYR A 73 6.99 3.59 -0.34
C TYR A 73 6.56 5.04 -0.08
N GLN A 74 7.30 6.02 -0.61
CA GLN A 74 6.98 7.44 -0.39
C GLN A 74 5.68 7.81 -1.09
N TYR A 75 5.48 7.31 -2.31
CA TYR A 75 4.23 7.51 -3.05
C TYR A 75 3.06 6.80 -2.37
N ALA A 76 3.26 5.59 -1.85
CA ALA A 76 2.24 4.87 -1.07
C ALA A 76 1.86 5.62 0.21
N LEU A 77 2.85 6.10 0.99
CA LEU A 77 2.60 6.89 2.20
C LEU A 77 1.86 8.19 1.89
N ALA A 78 2.25 8.90 0.83
CA ALA A 78 1.54 10.11 0.39
C ALA A 78 0.09 9.77 -0.01
N PHE A 79 -0.13 8.65 -0.69
CA PHE A 79 -1.46 8.22 -1.11
C PHE A 79 -2.38 7.88 0.08
N LEU A 80 -1.85 7.35 1.18
CA LEU A 80 -2.60 7.12 2.43
C LEU A 80 -3.07 8.40 3.16
N GLU A 81 -2.53 9.56 2.79
CA GLU A 81 -2.96 10.86 3.32
C GLU A 81 -3.99 11.56 2.42
N SER A 82 -4.60 10.82 1.48
CA SER A 82 -5.51 11.40 0.49
C SER A 82 -6.87 11.76 1.05
N ASP A 83 -7.44 12.77 0.43
CA ASP A 83 -8.83 13.20 0.55
C ASP A 83 -9.46 13.28 -0.84
N GLN A 84 -10.69 13.79 -0.92
CA GLN A 84 -11.43 13.94 -2.18
C GLN A 84 -10.65 14.74 -3.25
N ASP A 85 -9.91 15.77 -2.86
CA ASP A 85 -9.23 16.67 -3.80
C ASP A 85 -7.91 16.10 -4.32
N THR A 86 -7.26 15.25 -3.52
CA THR A 86 -5.90 14.75 -3.80
C THR A 86 -5.84 13.29 -4.24
N PHE A 87 -6.92 12.51 -4.02
CA PHE A 87 -6.95 11.06 -4.24
C PHE A 87 -6.46 10.65 -5.63
N TYR A 88 -7.06 11.18 -6.71
CA TYR A 88 -6.73 10.74 -8.07
C TYR A 88 -5.30 11.09 -8.48
N GLN A 89 -4.81 12.26 -8.06
CA GLN A 89 -3.43 12.68 -8.32
C GLN A 89 -2.45 11.73 -7.64
N ARG A 90 -2.68 11.40 -6.37
CA ARG A 90 -1.79 10.54 -5.59
C ARG A 90 -1.88 9.08 -6.00
N LYS A 91 -3.06 8.60 -6.40
CA LYS A 91 -3.24 7.30 -7.04
C LYS A 91 -2.37 7.18 -8.28
N HIS A 92 -2.44 8.16 -9.18
CA HIS A 92 -1.64 8.17 -10.40
C HIS A 92 -0.13 8.15 -10.07
N ALA A 93 0.32 9.00 -9.16
CA ALA A 93 1.72 9.03 -8.73
C ALA A 93 2.17 7.68 -8.14
N PHE A 94 1.36 7.05 -7.30
CA PHE A 94 1.67 5.73 -6.75
C PHE A 94 1.80 4.65 -7.83
N VAL A 95 0.79 4.50 -8.69
CA VAL A 95 0.75 3.43 -9.70
C VAL A 95 1.85 3.59 -10.75
N HIS A 96 2.13 4.83 -11.18
CA HIS A 96 3.09 5.07 -12.27
C HIS A 96 4.52 5.37 -11.78
N ASP A 97 4.67 6.10 -10.68
CA ASP A 97 5.99 6.50 -10.19
C ASP A 97 6.53 5.53 -9.15
N GLY A 98 5.66 4.77 -8.46
CA GLY A 98 6.04 3.78 -7.46
C GLY A 98 6.50 2.41 -8.00
N PHE A 99 6.20 2.12 -9.26
CA PHE A 99 6.60 0.89 -9.95
C PHE A 99 7.29 1.20 -11.28
N SER A 100 8.14 0.31 -11.78
CA SER A 100 8.65 0.40 -13.15
C SER A 100 7.67 -0.21 -14.16
N ASP A 101 7.70 0.31 -15.39
CA ASP A 101 6.91 -0.19 -16.52
C ASP A 101 7.12 -1.69 -16.81
#